data_AF-K2BNK9-F1
#
_entry.id   AF-K2BNK9-F1
#
_cell.length_a   1.000
_cell.length_b   1.000
_cell.length_c   1.000
_cell.angle_alpha   90.00
_cell.angle_beta   90.00
_cell.angle_gamma   90.00
#
_symmetry.space_group_name_H-M   'P 1'
#
loop_
_entity.id
_entity.type
_entity.pdbx_description
1 polymer ?
#
loop_
_entity_poly.entity_id
_entity_poly.type
_entity_poly.pdbx_seq_one_letter_code
_entity_poly.pdbx_strand_id
1 'polypeptide(L)'
;MKRKLQGYYVAISTVGEKAQAFVPAPLPPQPAIAWTSVLQQKFDQAMLALGKLDSVSTLLPDTSLFLYMYIRKEAVLSSMIEGTQSSLSDLLLYELDQEPGVPLDDVREVSNYVAALTHGLDLLASGLPISLRLFREIHGVFAPQGAWQ
;
A
#
# COMPACT_ATOMS: atom_id res chain seq x y z
N MET A 1 -13.02 12.33 -21.60
CA MET A 1 -14.01 12.85 -20.61
C MET A 1 -13.35 13.89 -19.74
N LYS A 2 -13.84 15.14 -19.72
CA LYS A 2 -13.41 16.13 -18.71
C LYS A 2 -14.06 15.75 -17.37
N ARG A 3 -13.27 15.25 -16.42
CA ARG A 3 -13.75 14.97 -15.06
C ARG A 3 -14.05 16.30 -14.37
N LYS A 4 -15.24 16.45 -13.78
CA LYS A 4 -15.53 17.58 -12.89
C LYS A 4 -14.64 17.46 -11.64
N LEU A 5 -14.34 18.60 -11.00
CA LEU A 5 -13.59 18.63 -9.75
C LEU A 5 -14.33 17.80 -8.68
N GLN A 6 -13.63 16.87 -8.03
CA GLN A 6 -14.20 15.93 -7.04
C GLN A 6 -13.99 16.44 -5.62
N GLY A 7 -14.41 17.67 -5.38
CA GLY A 7 -14.13 18.41 -4.15
C GLY A 7 -14.17 19.91 -4.39
N TYR A 8 -13.59 20.66 -3.47
CA TYR A 8 -13.50 22.11 -3.55
C TYR A 8 -12.20 22.59 -2.90
N TYR A 9 -11.79 23.83 -3.21
CA TYR A 9 -10.66 24.46 -2.56
C TYR A 9 -11.14 25.41 -1.47
N VAL A 10 -10.42 25.44 -0.35
CA VAL A 10 -10.61 26.39 0.74
C VAL A 10 -9.35 27.24 0.86
N ALA A 11 -9.51 28.55 0.94
CA ALA A 11 -8.39 29.45 1.21
C ALA A 11 -7.91 29.24 2.65
N ILE A 12 -6.62 28.94 2.81
CA ILE A 12 -5.95 28.84 4.10
C ILE A 12 -4.89 29.93 4.19
N SER A 13 -4.59 30.39 5.42
CA SER A 13 -3.48 31.30 5.65
C SER A 13 -2.62 30.78 6.80
N THR A 14 -1.34 30.55 6.49
CA THR A 14 -0.29 30.29 7.47
C THR A 14 0.64 31.49 7.41
N VAL A 15 0.69 32.26 8.52
CA VAL A 15 1.63 33.37 8.77
C VAL A 15 1.95 34.23 7.52
N GLY A 16 0.94 34.90 6.97
CA GLY A 16 1.12 35.91 5.93
C GLY A 16 1.05 35.41 4.48
N GLU A 17 1.11 34.10 4.24
CA GLU A 17 0.91 33.53 2.90
C GLU A 17 -0.53 33.03 2.72
N LYS A 18 -1.10 33.25 1.53
CA LYS A 18 -2.40 32.70 1.12
C LYS A 18 -2.13 31.43 0.31
N ALA A 19 -2.63 30.30 0.78
CA ALA A 19 -2.61 29.04 0.05
C ALA A 19 -4.05 28.50 -0.14
N GLN A 20 -4.20 27.50 -1.00
CA GLN A 20 -5.47 26.81 -1.21
C GLN A 20 -5.31 25.35 -0.81
N ALA A 21 -6.14 24.89 0.12
CA ALA A 21 -6.23 23.48 0.50
C ALA A 21 -7.36 22.81 -0.29
N PHE A 22 -7.07 21.64 -0.89
CA PHE A 22 -8.10 20.84 -1.54
C PHE A 22 -8.84 19.99 -0.51
N VAL A 23 -10.16 20.12 -0.48
CA VAL A 23 -11.07 19.30 0.33
C VAL A 23 -11.80 18.33 -0.60
N PRO A 24 -11.53 17.01 -0.54
CA PRO A 24 -12.19 16.03 -1.39
C PRO A 24 -13.69 15.93 -1.06
N ALA A 25 -14.50 15.55 -2.04
CA ALA A 25 -15.90 15.22 -1.81
C ALA A 25 -16.01 14.04 -0.81
N PRO A 26 -16.98 14.06 0.12
CA PRO A 26 -17.14 12.98 1.09
C PRO A 26 -17.53 11.66 0.42
N LEU A 27 -17.18 10.54 1.09
CA LEU A 27 -17.64 9.21 0.72
C LEU A 27 -18.94 8.86 1.47
N PRO A 28 -19.84 8.04 0.88
CA PRO A 28 -19.76 7.49 -0.47
C PRO A 28 -20.02 8.56 -1.55
N PRO A 29 -19.54 8.36 -2.79
CA PRO A 29 -19.73 9.34 -3.86
C PRO A 29 -21.21 9.54 -4.18
N GLN A 30 -21.57 10.78 -4.53
CA GLN A 30 -22.90 11.15 -5.00
C GLN A 30 -22.83 11.77 -6.40
N PRO A 31 -23.53 11.23 -7.41
CA PRO A 31 -24.33 10.00 -7.35
C PRO A 31 -23.46 8.76 -7.10
N ALA A 32 -24.11 7.68 -6.61
CA ALA A 32 -23.43 6.41 -6.37
C ALA A 32 -22.74 5.88 -7.65
N ILE A 33 -21.75 5.00 -7.47
CA ILE A 33 -21.03 4.38 -8.58
C ILE A 33 -22.03 3.66 -9.48
N ALA A 34 -22.05 4.03 -10.75
CA ALA A 34 -22.88 3.38 -11.76
C ALA A 34 -22.30 2.02 -12.12
N TRP A 35 -23.00 0.95 -11.72
CA TRP A 35 -22.68 -0.43 -12.08
C TRP A 35 -23.08 -0.72 -13.52
N THR A 36 -22.30 -0.19 -14.46
CA THR A 36 -22.47 -0.50 -15.89
C THR A 36 -22.19 -1.98 -16.14
N SER A 37 -22.74 -2.53 -17.22
CA SER A 37 -22.47 -3.92 -17.63
C SER A 37 -20.98 -4.21 -17.77
N VAL A 38 -20.21 -3.24 -18.29
CA VAL A 38 -18.74 -3.35 -18.42
C VAL A 38 -18.06 -3.41 -17.05
N LEU A 39 -18.50 -2.60 -16.07
CA LEU A 39 -17.94 -2.63 -14.72
C LEU A 39 -18.30 -3.92 -14.00
N GLN A 40 -19.54 -4.38 -14.11
CA GLN A 40 -19.99 -5.66 -13.57
C GLN A 40 -19.18 -6.82 -14.15
N GLN A 41 -19.02 -6.86 -15.48
CA GLN A 41 -18.23 -7.90 -16.13
C GLN A 41 -16.77 -7.93 -15.65
N LYS A 42 -16.15 -6.75 -15.45
CA LYS A 42 -14.79 -6.66 -14.88
C LYS A 42 -14.74 -7.12 -13.42
N PHE A 43 -15.75 -6.77 -12.64
CA PHE A 43 -15.89 -7.22 -11.25
C PHE A 43 -16.00 -8.75 -11.18
N ASP A 44 -16.86 -9.36 -11.99
CA ASP A 44 -17.04 -10.80 -12.04
C ASP A 44 -15.76 -11.53 -12.47
N GLN A 45 -15.02 -10.98 -13.45
CA GLN A 45 -13.72 -11.50 -13.86
C GLN A 45 -12.69 -11.45 -12.73
N ALA A 46 -12.65 -10.35 -11.97
CA ALA A 46 -11.76 -10.22 -10.82
C ALA A 46 -12.12 -11.23 -9.72
N MET A 47 -13.40 -11.41 -9.42
CA MET A 47 -13.88 -12.41 -8.46
C MET A 47 -13.51 -13.84 -8.89
N LEU A 48 -13.68 -14.18 -10.18
CA LEU A 48 -13.28 -15.48 -10.70
C LEU A 48 -11.76 -15.70 -10.60
N ALA A 49 -10.96 -14.68 -10.88
CA ALA A 49 -9.50 -14.76 -10.76
C ALA A 49 -9.06 -14.97 -9.30
N LEU A 50 -9.69 -14.27 -8.35
CA LEU A 50 -9.45 -14.47 -6.91
C LEU A 50 -9.83 -15.89 -6.47
N GLY A 51 -10.98 -16.41 -6.90
CA GLY A 51 -11.40 -17.79 -6.58
C GLY A 51 -10.46 -18.86 -7.16
N LYS A 52 -9.90 -18.61 -8.35
CA LYS A 52 -8.86 -19.49 -8.93
C LYS A 52 -7.57 -19.46 -8.12
N LEU A 53 -7.14 -18.27 -7.68
CA LEU A 53 -5.96 -18.11 -6.82
C LEU A 53 -6.14 -18.86 -5.49
N ASP A 54 -7.29 -18.67 -4.84
CA ASP A 54 -7.64 -19.36 -3.59
C ASP A 54 -7.60 -20.89 -3.78
N SER A 55 -8.25 -21.40 -4.84
CA SER A 55 -8.25 -22.82 -5.18
C SER A 55 -6.83 -23.38 -5.36
N VAL A 56 -5.98 -22.70 -6.14
CA VAL A 56 -4.60 -23.17 -6.42
C VAL A 56 -3.73 -23.12 -5.16
N SER A 57 -3.97 -22.16 -4.26
CA SER A 57 -3.20 -22.04 -3.01
C SER A 57 -3.32 -23.28 -2.12
N THR A 58 -4.43 -24.02 -2.19
CA THR A 58 -4.64 -25.29 -1.46
C THR A 58 -3.72 -26.42 -1.90
N LEU A 59 -3.12 -26.31 -3.10
CA LEU A 59 -2.21 -27.30 -3.67
C LEU A 59 -0.75 -26.99 -3.34
N LEU A 60 -0.45 -25.84 -2.73
CA LEU A 60 0.91 -25.46 -2.40
C LEU A 60 1.39 -26.24 -1.18
N PRO A 61 2.55 -26.92 -1.25
CA PRO A 61 3.07 -27.71 -0.13
C PRO A 61 3.49 -26.85 1.06
N ASP A 62 3.95 -25.62 0.79
CA ASP A 62 4.26 -24.61 1.81
C ASP A 62 3.85 -23.21 1.30
N THR A 63 2.70 -22.75 1.77
CA THR A 63 2.19 -21.40 1.48
C THR A 63 3.01 -20.30 2.15
N SER A 64 3.69 -20.59 3.27
CA SER A 64 4.41 -19.58 4.04
C SER A 64 5.63 -19.05 3.29
N LEU A 65 6.43 -19.94 2.69
CA LEU A 65 7.59 -19.54 1.88
C LEU A 65 7.15 -18.79 0.61
N PHE A 66 6.06 -19.21 -0.02
CA PHE A 66 5.50 -18.52 -1.18
C PHE A 66 5.06 -17.10 -0.82
N LEU A 67 4.30 -16.94 0.27
CA LEU A 67 3.85 -15.64 0.75
C LEU A 67 5.03 -14.75 1.17
N TYR A 68 6.02 -15.31 1.87
CA TYR A 68 7.25 -14.61 2.26
C TYR A 68 7.91 -13.91 1.06
N MET A 69 8.08 -14.65 -0.05
CA MET A 69 8.71 -14.15 -1.26
C MET A 69 7.81 -13.19 -2.04
N TYR A 70 6.50 -13.46 -2.11
CA TYR A 70 5.56 -12.60 -2.83
C TYR A 70 5.37 -11.24 -2.15
N ILE A 71 5.32 -11.20 -0.82
CA ILE A 71 5.24 -9.94 -0.05
C ILE A 71 6.45 -9.05 -0.37
N ARG A 72 7.66 -9.62 -0.36
CA ARG A 72 8.90 -8.90 -0.69
C ARG A 72 8.93 -8.41 -2.13
N LYS A 73 8.49 -9.26 -3.05
CA LYS A 73 8.39 -8.89 -4.46
C LYS A 73 7.41 -7.72 -4.66
N GLU A 74 6.27 -7.76 -3.99
CA GLU A 74 5.31 -6.64 -4.01
C GLU A 74 5.96 -5.38 -3.45
N ALA A 75 6.58 -5.46 -2.26
CA ALA A 75 7.22 -4.32 -1.61
C ALA A 75 8.25 -3.62 -2.52
N VAL A 76 9.08 -4.41 -3.23
CA VAL A 76 10.02 -3.89 -4.24
C VAL A 76 9.27 -3.20 -5.39
N LEU A 77 8.25 -3.85 -5.95
CA LEU A 77 7.47 -3.30 -7.08
C LEU A 77 6.73 -2.01 -6.70
N SER A 78 6.17 -1.95 -5.51
CA SER A 78 5.45 -0.80 -4.98
C SER A 78 6.41 0.37 -4.72
N SER A 79 7.53 0.11 -4.04
CA SER A 79 8.54 1.15 -3.75
C SER A 79 9.22 1.67 -5.02
N MET A 80 9.32 0.87 -6.09
CA MET A 80 9.83 1.36 -7.38
C MET A 80 8.91 2.41 -8.03
N ILE A 81 7.60 2.41 -7.74
CA ILE A 81 6.67 3.45 -8.20
C ILE A 81 6.98 4.78 -7.49
N GLU A 82 7.45 4.71 -6.24
CA GLU A 82 7.80 5.87 -5.40
C GLU A 82 9.22 6.39 -5.68
N GLY A 83 10.05 5.61 -6.38
CA GLY A 83 11.33 6.05 -6.94
C GLY A 83 12.55 5.27 -6.45
N THR A 84 12.37 4.26 -5.59
CA THR A 84 13.47 3.39 -5.14
C THR A 84 14.05 2.60 -6.30
N GLN A 85 15.36 2.35 -6.26
CA GLN A 85 16.07 1.47 -7.19
C GLN A 85 16.59 0.27 -6.42
N SER A 86 15.76 -0.76 -6.28
CA SER A 86 16.14 -2.01 -5.64
C SER A 86 15.61 -3.22 -6.41
N SER A 87 16.27 -4.36 -6.21
CA SER A 87 15.76 -5.65 -6.66
C SER A 87 15.38 -6.54 -5.47
N LEU A 88 14.68 -7.64 -5.77
CA LEU A 88 14.41 -8.67 -4.78
C LEU A 88 15.71 -9.26 -4.20
N SER A 89 16.75 -9.41 -5.02
CA SER A 89 18.05 -9.91 -4.56
C SER A 89 18.73 -8.92 -3.61
N ASP A 90 18.65 -7.62 -3.88
CA ASP A 90 19.22 -6.59 -3.01
C ASP A 90 18.53 -6.58 -1.64
N LEU A 91 17.20 -6.67 -1.63
CA LEU A 91 16.43 -6.77 -0.39
C LEU A 91 16.82 -8.02 0.42
N LEU A 92 16.94 -9.18 -0.25
CA LEU A 92 17.34 -10.42 0.44
C LEU A 92 18.77 -10.36 0.98
N LEU A 93 19.70 -9.75 0.25
CA LEU A 93 21.06 -9.52 0.74
C LEU A 93 21.03 -8.63 1.98
N TYR A 94 20.27 -7.54 1.94
CA TYR A 94 20.10 -6.63 3.06
C TYR A 94 19.52 -7.35 4.31
N GLU A 95 18.48 -8.18 4.15
CA GLU A 95 17.88 -8.96 5.24
C GLU A 95 18.84 -10.02 5.84
N LEU A 96 19.88 -10.42 5.10
CA LEU A 96 20.91 -11.37 5.54
C LEU A 96 22.17 -10.67 6.10
N ASP A 97 22.07 -9.37 6.40
CA ASP A 97 23.19 -8.52 6.83
C ASP A 97 24.37 -8.53 5.82
N GLN A 98 24.06 -8.70 4.53
CA GLN A 98 25.02 -8.60 3.43
C GLN A 98 24.91 -7.25 2.71
N GLU A 99 25.96 -6.87 1.99
CA GLU A 99 25.99 -5.62 1.23
C GLU A 99 25.14 -5.73 -0.05
N PRO A 100 24.08 -4.92 -0.21
CA PRO A 100 23.28 -4.87 -1.43
C PRO A 100 24.00 -4.12 -2.56
N GLY A 101 23.57 -4.29 -3.81
CA GLY A 101 24.14 -3.59 -4.97
C GLY A 101 23.64 -2.16 -5.16
N VAL A 102 22.83 -1.66 -4.24
CA VAL A 102 22.09 -0.38 -4.34
C VAL A 102 22.22 0.41 -3.03
N PRO A 103 21.87 1.72 -3.01
CA PRO A 103 21.92 2.50 -1.79
C PRO A 103 21.15 1.85 -0.63
N LEU A 104 21.72 1.90 0.58
CA LEU A 104 21.10 1.30 1.76
C LEU A 104 19.73 1.90 2.09
N ASP A 105 19.50 3.17 1.75
CA ASP A 105 18.22 3.82 2.00
C ASP A 105 17.10 3.21 1.12
N ASP A 106 17.40 2.85 -0.13
CA ASP A 106 16.45 2.22 -1.05
C ASP A 106 15.99 0.85 -0.55
N VAL A 107 16.92 -0.01 -0.10
CA VAL A 107 16.54 -1.33 0.47
C VAL A 107 15.92 -1.21 1.85
N ARG A 108 16.29 -0.19 2.64
CA ARG A 108 15.68 0.07 3.94
C ARG A 108 14.22 0.49 3.79
N GLU A 109 13.89 1.32 2.80
CA GLU A 109 12.52 1.71 2.51
C GLU A 109 11.65 0.50 2.17
N VAL A 110 12.15 -0.39 1.31
CA VAL A 110 11.47 -1.65 0.98
C VAL A 110 11.34 -2.56 2.20
N SER A 111 12.38 -2.65 3.03
CA SER A 111 12.33 -3.43 4.28
C SER A 111 11.29 -2.88 5.26
N ASN A 112 11.22 -1.55 5.39
CA ASN A 112 10.21 -0.86 6.21
C ASN A 112 8.79 -1.13 5.71
N TYR A 113 8.58 -1.22 4.38
CA TYR A 113 7.29 -1.63 3.81
C TYR A 113 6.89 -3.03 4.29
N VAL A 114 7.79 -4.01 4.20
CA VAL A 114 7.54 -5.38 4.63
C VAL A 114 7.24 -5.43 6.14
N ALA A 115 7.98 -4.67 6.95
CA ALA A 115 7.76 -4.56 8.38
C ALA A 115 6.39 -3.94 8.70
N ALA A 116 6.02 -2.85 8.03
CA ALA A 116 4.76 -2.15 8.23
C ALA A 116 3.54 -3.02 7.85
N LEU A 117 3.62 -3.74 6.72
CA LEU A 117 2.59 -4.69 6.31
C LEU A 117 2.43 -5.82 7.32
N THR A 118 3.54 -6.44 7.74
CA THR A 118 3.53 -7.54 8.71
C THR A 118 2.89 -7.08 10.03
N HIS A 119 3.31 -5.92 10.53
CA HIS A 119 2.72 -5.33 11.73
C HIS A 119 1.22 -5.07 11.61
N GLY A 120 0.77 -4.55 10.47
CA GLY A 120 -0.66 -4.35 10.19
C GLY A 120 -1.46 -5.65 10.18
N LEU A 121 -0.92 -6.72 9.59
CA LEU A 121 -1.53 -8.05 9.57
C LEU A 121 -1.63 -8.65 10.98
N ASP A 122 -0.59 -8.52 11.79
CA ASP A 122 -0.60 -8.99 13.19
C ASP A 122 -1.65 -8.25 14.03
N LEU A 123 -1.77 -6.93 13.85
CA LEU A 123 -2.81 -6.14 14.50
C LEU A 123 -4.21 -6.59 14.09
N LEU A 124 -4.44 -6.83 12.81
CA LEU A 124 -5.71 -7.36 12.31
C LEU A 124 -6.02 -8.74 12.90
N ALA A 125 -5.04 -9.64 12.94
CA ALA A 125 -5.17 -10.96 13.54
C ALA A 125 -5.46 -10.91 15.04
N SER A 126 -4.94 -9.89 15.75
CA SER A 126 -5.24 -9.62 17.16
C SER A 126 -6.63 -9.03 17.42
N GLY A 127 -7.40 -8.72 16.36
CA GLY A 127 -8.77 -8.22 16.44
C GLY A 127 -8.93 -6.70 16.28
N LEU A 128 -7.88 -5.96 15.90
CA LEU A 128 -8.03 -4.55 15.55
C LEU A 128 -8.75 -4.41 14.19
N PRO A 129 -9.92 -3.75 14.10
CA PRO A 129 -10.57 -3.52 12.82
C PRO A 129 -9.81 -2.52 11.94
N ILE A 130 -10.08 -2.57 10.63
CA ILE A 130 -9.65 -1.54 9.67
C ILE A 130 -10.20 -0.19 10.15
N SER A 131 -9.28 0.67 10.57
CA SER A 131 -9.60 1.91 11.27
C SER A 131 -8.44 2.88 11.12
N LEU A 132 -8.68 4.16 11.42
CA LEU A 132 -7.62 5.16 11.45
C LEU A 132 -6.51 4.78 12.46
N ARG A 133 -6.84 4.06 13.54
CA ARG A 133 -5.84 3.55 14.48
C ARG A 133 -4.89 2.58 13.76
N LEU A 134 -5.43 1.57 13.06
CA LEU A 134 -4.62 0.61 12.30
C LEU A 134 -3.66 1.32 11.33
N PHE A 135 -4.17 2.27 10.55
CA PHE A 135 -3.33 3.00 9.59
C PHE A 135 -2.24 3.84 10.26
N ARG A 136 -2.50 4.42 11.44
CA ARG A 136 -1.48 5.16 12.20
C ARG A 136 -0.38 4.24 12.75
N GLU A 137 -0.73 3.06 13.23
CA GLU A 137 0.25 2.06 13.68
C GLU A 137 1.15 1.62 12.51
N ILE A 138 0.55 1.24 11.38
CA ILE A 138 1.28 0.85 10.16
C ILE A 138 2.21 1.99 9.69
N HIS A 139 1.69 3.22 9.64
CA HIS A 139 2.48 4.37 9.22
C HIS A 139 3.64 4.67 10.17
N GLY A 140 3.46 4.47 11.48
CA GLY A 140 4.51 4.62 12.48
C GLY A 140 5.68 3.65 12.29
N VAL A 141 5.42 2.45 11.76
CA VAL A 141 6.47 1.47 11.42
C VAL A 141 7.19 1.83 10.12
N PHE A 142 6.47 2.35 9.13
CA PHE A 142 7.05 2.71 7.83
C PHE A 142 7.96 3.95 7.91
N ALA A 143 7.55 4.97 8.69
CA ALA A 143 8.26 6.23 8.75
C ALA A 143 9.60 6.12 9.49
N PRO A 144 10.69 6.71 8.96
CA PRO A 144 11.92 6.84 9.72
C PRO A 144 11.67 7.69 10.99
N GLN A 145 12.26 7.29 12.11
CA GLN A 145 12.25 8.07 13.35
C GLN A 145 12.76 9.50 13.06
N GLY A 146 11.85 10.49 13.02
CA GLY A 146 12.19 11.91 12.86
C GLY A 146 11.51 12.67 11.71
N ALA A 147 10.72 12.03 10.85
CA ALA A 147 10.11 12.71 9.69
C ALA A 147 8.89 13.60 10.00
N TRP A 148 8.28 13.49 11.20
CA TRP A 148 7.03 14.17 11.55
C TRP A 148 6.97 14.63 13.02
N GLN A 149 8.04 15.25 13.53
CA GLN A 149 8.01 16.05 14.77
C GLN A 149 7.91 17.55 14.45
#